data_AF-A0A7S4Q836-F1
#
_entry.id   AF-A0A7S4Q836-F1
#
_cell.length_a   1.000
_cell.length_b   1.000
_cell.length_c   1.000
_cell.angle_alpha   90.00
_cell.angle_beta   90.00
_cell.angle_gamma   90.00
#
_symmetry.space_group_name_H-M   'P 1'
#
loop_
_entity.id
_entity.type
_entity.pdbx_description
1 polymer ?
#
loop_
_entity_poly.entity_id
_entity_poly.type
_entity_poly.pdbx_seq_one_letter_code
_entity_poly.pdbx_strand_id
1 'polypeptide(L)'
;RACARSRRGGRGTGDADVGLPSAMVRFSVEVCYDAAEEDAEASGAGRAAGCSSACQEPAAPSATAAEALPFEVPATGAAAAAGPSAARRPAAGLEQATASRHLAPARAPCPPRPCVRRGMSEMEVAAGLGGSSSSSRAPARWPDKVDDAPVDFAPWSPADVAVLVAELEGRLGREAVQRARRDQHSRRRPIPCGVPLITGHSCDYACRYCYIQDWYPFVPPTPSPLTGEEVLLSLLYNPHWVPSRDFIILGDVCDPFHPNLETRTLEYIEAVAPFGSPVQFSTKSEISEKAAALLGRMTRQHNCSISALVTITTMRHVRALEPTAPSVETRLQTIRRLTGQGISVFLFMRPLLPGASEDFPDVLAAAKAAGAAGVIVGSLRVSKKIYRRLKQTKVIDIEAVDSQLRGQGLQSEDLTEKQVDIQDEPLRAAVKAKAEEIGLATVRRACCANAWASKRPCRKPQCLMRDLATW
;
A
#
# COMPACT_ATOMS: atom_id res chain seq x y z
N ARG A 1 36.87 -41.93 -36.52
CA ARG A 1 38.14 -42.71 -36.52
C ARG A 1 38.74 -42.52 -35.12
N ALA A 2 38.88 -43.46 -34.19
CA ALA A 2 38.76 -44.92 -34.09
C ALA A 2 38.37 -45.22 -32.62
N CYS A 3 37.36 -46.07 -32.33
CA CYS A 3 37.45 -47.50 -31.94
C CYS A 3 38.11 -47.75 -30.56
N ALA A 4 37.63 -48.59 -29.62
CA ALA A 4 36.60 -49.63 -29.63
C ALA A 4 36.25 -50.13 -28.19
N ARG A 5 34.98 -50.52 -27.98
CA ARG A 5 34.40 -51.80 -27.42
C ARG A 5 35.19 -52.58 -26.33
N SER A 6 34.63 -53.37 -25.41
CA SER A 6 33.29 -53.73 -24.88
C SER A 6 33.48 -54.97 -23.96
N ARG A 7 32.57 -55.21 -22.99
CA ARG A 7 32.03 -56.49 -22.43
C ARG A 7 31.86 -56.32 -20.91
N ARG A 8 30.70 -56.40 -20.27
CA ARG A 8 29.50 -57.28 -20.23
C ARG A 8 29.45 -58.00 -18.87
N GLY A 9 28.31 -57.83 -18.18
CA GLY A 9 27.84 -58.58 -17.00
C GLY A 9 27.05 -57.61 -16.10
N GLY A 10 25.78 -57.76 -15.77
CA GLY A 10 24.81 -58.84 -15.93
C GLY A 10 24.11 -59.10 -14.58
N ARG A 11 22.85 -58.67 -14.47
CA ARG A 11 21.74 -59.09 -13.56
C ARG A 11 21.59 -58.47 -12.16
N GLY A 12 20.33 -58.19 -11.83
CA GLY A 12 19.72 -58.26 -10.48
C GLY A 12 19.38 -56.89 -9.87
N THR A 13 18.23 -56.28 -10.19
CA THR A 13 16.97 -56.29 -9.41
C THR A 13 17.10 -55.80 -7.97
N GLY A 14 16.53 -54.63 -7.70
CA GLY A 14 16.34 -54.05 -6.37
C GLY A 14 15.63 -52.72 -6.50
N ASP A 15 14.30 -52.77 -6.58
CA ASP A 15 13.41 -51.61 -6.54
C ASP A 15 13.66 -50.77 -5.29
N ALA A 16 13.84 -49.46 -5.50
CA ALA A 16 13.60 -48.45 -4.49
C ALA A 16 12.88 -47.29 -5.18
N ASP A 17 11.55 -47.33 -5.09
CA ASP A 17 10.64 -46.25 -5.42
C ASP A 17 11.07 -44.96 -4.70
N VAL A 18 11.59 -43.99 -5.45
CA VAL A 18 11.67 -42.60 -5.01
C VAL A 18 10.55 -41.86 -5.73
N GLY A 19 9.38 -41.85 -5.11
CA GLY A 19 8.23 -41.08 -5.56
C GLY A 19 8.53 -39.59 -5.53
N LEU A 20 8.73 -39.00 -6.70
CA LEU A 20 8.65 -37.55 -6.92
C LEU A 20 7.17 -37.15 -6.99
N PRO A 21 6.70 -36.12 -6.25
CA PRO A 21 5.35 -35.62 -6.45
C PRO A 21 5.31 -34.85 -7.78
N SER A 22 4.73 -35.49 -8.78
CA SER A 22 4.29 -34.84 -10.02
C SER A 22 3.04 -34.02 -9.71
N ALA A 23 3.19 -32.71 -9.54
CA ALA A 23 2.09 -31.75 -9.63
C ALA A 23 2.42 -30.72 -10.70
N MET A 24 2.28 -31.13 -11.97
CA MET A 24 2.11 -30.21 -13.09
C MET A 24 0.79 -29.45 -12.87
N VAL A 25 0.86 -28.16 -12.58
CA VAL A 25 -0.28 -27.26 -12.80
C VAL A 25 0.00 -26.53 -14.11
N ARG A 26 -0.62 -27.01 -15.19
CA ARG A 26 -0.72 -26.25 -16.45
C ARG A 26 -1.69 -25.11 -16.21
N PHE A 27 -1.23 -23.87 -16.35
CA PHE A 27 -2.12 -22.71 -16.41
C PHE A 27 -2.48 -22.44 -17.87
N SER A 28 -3.73 -22.73 -18.22
CA SER A 28 -4.41 -22.20 -19.40
C SER A 28 -5.34 -21.10 -18.92
N VAL A 29 -5.09 -19.86 -19.34
CA VAL A 29 -5.94 -18.72 -19.03
C VAL A 29 -7.08 -18.71 -20.04
N GLU A 30 -8.23 -19.28 -19.69
CA GLU A 30 -9.51 -18.92 -20.30
C GLU A 30 -10.19 -17.89 -19.39
N VAL A 31 -10.26 -16.65 -19.86
CA VAL A 31 -11.10 -15.62 -19.26
C VAL A 31 -12.52 -15.84 -19.78
N CYS A 32 -13.36 -16.55 -19.03
CA CYS A 32 -14.80 -16.58 -19.27
C CYS A 32 -15.40 -15.26 -18.76
N TYR A 33 -15.85 -14.42 -19.67
CA TYR A 33 -16.81 -13.35 -19.37
C TYR A 33 -18.21 -13.99 -19.36
N ASP A 34 -18.78 -14.19 -18.17
CA ASP A 34 -20.22 -14.43 -18.06
C ASP A 34 -20.95 -13.09 -18.23
N ALA A 35 -21.66 -12.96 -19.34
CA ALA A 35 -22.65 -11.92 -19.56
C ALA A 35 -23.86 -12.21 -18.67
N ALA A 36 -24.30 -11.20 -17.92
CA ALA A 36 -25.44 -11.28 -17.02
C ALA A 36 -26.73 -11.61 -17.79
N GLU A 37 -27.44 -12.63 -17.31
CA GLU A 37 -28.86 -12.87 -17.57
C GLU A 37 -29.69 -11.80 -16.83
N GLU A 38 -30.52 -11.06 -17.56
CA GLU A 38 -31.68 -10.34 -17.02
C GLU A 38 -32.94 -11.05 -17.52
N ASP A 39 -33.65 -11.70 -16.60
CA ASP A 39 -35.02 -12.15 -16.80
C ASP A 39 -36.00 -11.01 -16.50
N ALA A 40 -36.89 -10.72 -17.45
CA ALA A 40 -38.21 -10.17 -17.18
C ALA A 40 -39.21 -10.59 -18.29
N GLU A 41 -40.14 -11.48 -17.94
CA GLU A 41 -41.32 -11.83 -18.72
C GLU A 41 -42.26 -10.62 -18.92
N ALA A 42 -42.81 -10.45 -20.12
CA ALA A 42 -44.22 -10.74 -20.43
C ALA A 42 -44.84 -9.82 -21.52
N SER A 43 -45.58 -10.48 -22.41
CA SER A 43 -46.73 -10.03 -23.23
C SER A 43 -46.47 -9.42 -24.64
N GLY A 44 -46.72 -10.25 -25.66
CA GLY A 44 -47.98 -10.14 -26.41
C GLY A 44 -47.99 -9.34 -27.73
N ALA A 45 -48.01 -10.10 -28.83
CA ALA A 45 -48.75 -9.86 -30.09
C ALA A 45 -48.18 -8.94 -31.20
N GLY A 46 -48.01 -9.54 -32.39
CA GLY A 46 -48.71 -9.02 -33.58
C GLY A 46 -47.88 -8.43 -34.73
N ARG A 47 -47.55 -9.28 -35.71
CA ARG A 47 -47.57 -9.08 -37.18
C ARG A 47 -46.91 -7.83 -37.83
N ALA A 48 -45.90 -8.17 -38.65
CA ALA A 48 -45.75 -7.90 -40.09
C ALA A 48 -45.52 -6.46 -40.65
N ALA A 49 -44.48 -6.44 -41.51
CA ALA A 49 -44.28 -5.63 -42.72
C ALA A 49 -43.54 -4.28 -42.63
N GLY A 50 -42.37 -4.26 -43.28
CA GLY A 50 -42.11 -3.30 -44.36
C GLY A 50 -41.13 -2.15 -44.07
N CYS A 51 -40.02 -2.14 -44.82
CA CYS A 51 -39.20 -1.00 -45.28
C CYS A 51 -38.67 0.01 -44.23
N SER A 52 -37.51 0.65 -44.32
CA SER A 52 -36.29 0.68 -45.13
C SER A 52 -35.58 1.96 -44.66
N SER A 53 -34.29 2.11 -44.98
CA SER A 53 -33.47 3.34 -44.88
C SER A 53 -32.80 3.68 -43.53
N ALA A 54 -31.48 3.41 -43.54
CA ALA A 54 -30.39 4.37 -43.35
C ALA A 54 -30.25 5.14 -42.03
N CYS A 55 -29.14 4.88 -41.33
CA CYS A 55 -28.21 5.84 -40.67
C CYS A 55 -27.15 5.01 -39.91
N GLN A 56 -26.02 4.66 -40.54
CA GLN A 56 -24.71 5.30 -40.39
C GLN A 56 -24.17 5.35 -38.95
N GLU A 57 -23.19 4.49 -38.67
CA GLU A 57 -22.27 4.53 -37.53
C GLU A 57 -21.39 5.78 -37.56
N PRO A 58 -20.98 6.33 -36.40
CA PRO A 58 -19.79 7.15 -36.31
C PRO A 58 -18.59 6.38 -35.74
N ALA A 59 -17.47 6.59 -36.42
CA ALA A 59 -16.16 5.99 -36.24
C ALA A 59 -15.44 6.36 -34.93
N ALA A 60 -14.53 5.46 -34.54
CA ALA A 60 -13.52 5.67 -33.50
C ALA A 60 -12.49 6.76 -33.87
N PRO A 61 -11.99 7.56 -32.90
CA PRO A 61 -10.82 8.40 -33.15
C PRO A 61 -9.51 7.66 -32.86
N SER A 62 -8.63 7.77 -33.83
CA SER A 62 -7.26 7.29 -33.92
C SER A 62 -6.30 7.90 -32.90
N ALA A 63 -5.35 7.08 -32.45
CA ALA A 63 -4.19 7.46 -31.66
C ALA A 63 -3.27 8.46 -32.39
N THR A 64 -2.84 9.50 -31.67
CA THR A 64 -1.68 10.32 -32.04
C THR A 64 -0.58 10.15 -31.00
N ALA A 65 0.60 9.79 -31.51
CA ALA A 65 1.83 9.59 -30.77
C ALA A 65 2.25 10.85 -30.00
N ALA A 66 2.60 10.68 -28.73
CA ALA A 66 3.30 11.69 -27.94
C ALA A 66 4.78 11.30 -27.86
N GLU A 67 5.64 12.18 -28.39
CA GLU A 67 7.09 12.08 -28.34
C GLU A 67 7.61 12.01 -26.90
N ALA A 68 8.51 11.06 -26.66
CA ALA A 68 9.25 10.91 -25.42
C ALA A 68 10.38 11.94 -25.35
N LEU A 69 10.35 12.83 -24.35
CA LEU A 69 11.50 13.64 -23.97
C LEU A 69 12.34 12.88 -22.92
N PRO A 70 13.67 12.74 -23.11
CA PRO A 70 14.52 12.10 -22.12
C PRO A 70 14.85 13.10 -21.00
N PHE A 71 14.63 12.70 -19.74
CA PHE A 71 15.08 13.46 -18.58
C PHE A 71 16.16 12.67 -17.84
N GLU A 72 17.40 13.10 -17.98
CA GLU A 72 18.55 12.58 -17.23
C GLU A 72 18.60 13.19 -15.83
N VAL A 73 18.83 12.34 -14.83
CA VAL A 73 19.07 12.74 -13.44
C VAL A 73 20.58 13.00 -13.29
N PRO A 74 21.04 14.19 -12.86
CA PRO A 74 22.47 14.44 -12.71
C PRO A 74 23.01 13.75 -11.45
N ALA A 75 24.10 13.00 -11.63
CA ALA A 75 24.92 12.47 -10.55
C ALA A 75 25.74 13.60 -9.90
N THR A 76 25.74 13.65 -8.57
CA THR A 76 26.54 14.58 -7.78
C THR A 76 28.02 14.21 -7.77
N GLY A 77 28.88 15.13 -8.20
CA GLY A 77 30.34 15.09 -8.05
C GLY A 77 30.86 16.48 -7.59
N ALA A 78 31.89 16.47 -6.75
CA ALA A 78 32.28 17.54 -5.84
C ALA A 78 33.09 18.72 -6.44
N ALA A 79 32.99 19.86 -5.73
CA ALA A 79 33.98 20.92 -5.45
C ALA A 79 34.64 21.74 -6.59
N ALA A 80 34.46 23.07 -6.55
CA ALA A 80 35.53 24.07 -6.34
C ALA A 80 34.98 25.52 -6.37
N ALA A 81 35.67 26.41 -5.67
CA ALA A 81 35.30 27.77 -5.29
C ALA A 81 35.51 28.86 -6.37
N ALA A 82 34.74 29.95 -6.29
CA ALA A 82 35.19 31.37 -6.37
C ALA A 82 33.97 32.31 -6.39
N GLY A 83 33.97 33.36 -5.54
CA GLY A 83 33.02 34.48 -5.59
C GLY A 83 33.47 35.59 -6.56
N PRO A 84 33.13 36.87 -6.30
CA PRO A 84 31.79 37.46 -6.28
C PRO A 84 31.71 38.74 -7.14
N SER A 85 30.53 39.15 -7.62
CA SER A 85 30.24 40.55 -8.02
C SER A 85 28.74 40.67 -8.37
N ALA A 86 27.91 41.31 -7.54
CA ALA A 86 27.60 42.74 -7.50
C ALA A 86 26.36 43.13 -8.32
N ALA A 87 25.37 43.63 -7.59
CA ALA A 87 24.47 44.74 -7.90
C ALA A 87 23.82 44.85 -9.29
N ARG A 88 22.48 44.85 -9.31
CA ARG A 88 21.70 46.08 -9.59
C ARG A 88 20.22 45.91 -9.22
N ARG A 89 19.69 47.03 -8.74
CA ARG A 89 18.34 47.30 -8.24
C ARG A 89 17.38 47.71 -9.39
N PRO A 90 16.08 47.94 -9.12
CA PRO A 90 14.95 47.65 -10.01
C PRO A 90 14.34 48.88 -10.71
N ALA A 91 13.41 48.64 -11.63
CA ALA A 91 12.34 49.56 -12.05
C ALA A 91 11.20 48.69 -12.62
N ALA A 92 9.98 48.74 -12.08
CA ALA A 92 8.86 49.63 -12.50
C ALA A 92 8.49 49.40 -13.97
N GLY A 93 7.25 49.18 -14.41
CA GLY A 93 5.90 49.24 -13.85
C GLY A 93 4.92 49.03 -15.04
N LEU A 94 3.62 49.21 -14.78
CA LEU A 94 2.49 49.16 -15.74
C LEU A 94 2.12 47.74 -16.24
N GLU A 95 0.87 47.32 -16.38
CA GLU A 95 -0.42 48.02 -16.31
C GLU A 95 -1.54 47.00 -16.08
N GLN A 96 -2.69 47.52 -15.63
CA GLN A 96 -3.92 46.79 -15.35
C GLN A 96 -4.60 46.28 -16.62
N ALA A 97 -5.18 45.08 -16.55
CA ALA A 97 -6.32 44.71 -17.39
C ALA A 97 -7.29 43.85 -16.56
N THR A 98 -8.36 44.49 -16.13
CA THR A 98 -9.54 43.91 -15.50
C THR A 98 -10.36 43.15 -16.55
N ALA A 99 -10.65 41.87 -16.30
CA ALA A 99 -11.65 41.12 -17.05
C ALA A 99 -12.56 40.37 -16.06
N SER A 100 -13.66 41.03 -15.72
CA SER A 100 -14.82 40.46 -15.04
C SER A 100 -15.39 39.32 -15.87
N ARG A 101 -15.44 38.10 -15.33
CA ARG A 101 -16.28 37.02 -15.87
C ARG A 101 -17.43 36.76 -14.90
N HIS A 102 -18.62 36.92 -15.45
CA HIS A 102 -19.92 36.71 -14.84
C HIS A 102 -20.06 35.30 -14.25
N LEU A 103 -20.40 35.25 -12.96
CA LEU A 103 -20.92 34.07 -12.26
C LEU A 103 -22.38 33.85 -12.69
N ALA A 104 -22.68 32.68 -13.24
CA ALA A 104 -24.05 32.20 -13.42
C ALA A 104 -24.61 31.64 -12.09
N PRO A 105 -25.90 31.84 -11.78
CA PRO A 105 -26.46 31.54 -10.47
C PRO A 105 -26.67 30.04 -10.22
N ALA A 106 -26.38 29.64 -8.98
CA ALA A 106 -26.59 28.31 -8.43
C ALA A 106 -28.07 27.89 -8.43
N ARG A 107 -28.34 26.65 -8.86
CA ARG A 107 -29.64 25.99 -8.71
C ARG A 107 -29.92 25.67 -7.25
N ALA A 108 -31.15 25.95 -6.81
CA ALA A 108 -31.64 25.76 -5.45
C ALA A 108 -31.61 24.31 -4.96
N PRO A 109 -31.40 24.06 -3.66
CA PRO A 109 -31.44 22.73 -3.05
C PRO A 109 -32.87 22.17 -2.94
N CYS A 110 -33.00 20.87 -3.18
CA CYS A 110 -34.24 20.09 -3.06
C CYS A 110 -34.70 20.01 -1.58
N PRO A 111 -36.01 20.12 -1.28
CA PRO A 111 -36.51 20.05 0.10
C PRO A 111 -36.43 18.62 0.70
N PRO A 112 -36.18 18.48 2.01
CA PRO A 112 -36.10 17.18 2.68
C PRO A 112 -37.48 16.52 2.77
N ARG A 113 -37.57 15.23 2.40
CA ARG A 113 -38.75 14.39 2.66
C ARG A 113 -38.73 13.87 4.12
N PRO A 114 -39.90 13.75 4.78
CA PRO A 114 -40.00 13.44 6.20
C PRO A 114 -39.65 11.98 6.53
N CYS A 115 -38.88 11.83 7.60
CA CYS A 115 -38.49 10.57 8.20
C CYS A 115 -39.70 9.94 8.92
N VAL A 116 -40.21 8.82 8.42
CA VAL A 116 -41.30 8.07 9.07
C VAL A 116 -40.70 7.20 10.18
N ARG A 117 -40.98 7.58 11.43
CA ARG A 117 -40.80 6.71 12.61
C ARG A 117 -41.74 5.50 12.51
N ARG A 118 -41.20 4.30 12.48
CA ARG A 118 -41.80 3.10 13.08
C ARG A 118 -40.87 2.72 14.22
N GLY A 119 -41.26 2.81 15.49
CA GLY A 119 -42.41 2.12 16.06
C GLY A 119 -41.85 0.88 16.74
N MET A 120 -41.38 1.06 17.97
CA MET A 120 -40.92 0.00 18.88
C MET A 120 -42.06 -0.99 19.12
N SER A 121 -41.76 -2.29 19.10
CA SER A 121 -42.54 -3.29 19.84
C SER A 121 -41.61 -4.06 20.75
N GLU A 122 -41.99 -4.05 22.01
CA GLU A 122 -41.38 -4.66 23.18
C GLU A 122 -41.17 -6.18 23.01
N MET A 123 -40.09 -6.70 23.59
CA MET A 123 -40.16 -7.98 24.31
C MET A 123 -39.04 -8.09 25.35
N GLU A 124 -39.49 -7.95 26.59
CA GLU A 124 -39.12 -8.69 27.80
C GLU A 124 -37.67 -8.64 28.34
N VAL A 125 -37.59 -7.88 29.42
CA VAL A 125 -36.58 -7.89 30.47
C VAL A 125 -36.69 -9.19 31.28
N ALA A 126 -35.61 -9.97 31.33
CA ALA A 126 -35.36 -10.92 32.42
C ALA A 126 -34.13 -10.45 33.21
N ALA A 127 -34.40 -9.95 34.42
CA ALA A 127 -33.40 -9.56 35.38
C ALA A 127 -32.75 -10.80 36.02
N GLY A 128 -31.44 -10.94 35.86
CA GLY A 128 -30.59 -11.83 36.64
C GLY A 128 -29.50 -11.02 37.33
N LEU A 129 -29.73 -10.67 38.59
CA LEU A 129 -28.72 -10.07 39.47
C LEU A 129 -27.64 -11.11 39.78
N GLY A 130 -26.38 -10.78 39.51
CA GLY A 130 -25.24 -11.63 39.83
C GLY A 130 -23.91 -10.89 39.77
N GLY A 131 -23.53 -10.29 40.91
CA GLY A 131 -22.18 -10.31 41.46
C GLY A 131 -21.01 -9.83 40.60
N SER A 132 -20.47 -8.68 40.99
CA SER A 132 -19.16 -8.15 40.65
C SER A 132 -18.00 -9.17 40.66
N SER A 133 -17.22 -9.18 39.59
CA SER A 133 -15.75 -9.25 39.69
C SER A 133 -15.15 -8.53 38.50
N SER A 134 -14.58 -7.35 38.75
CA SER A 134 -13.73 -6.63 37.81
C SER A 134 -12.45 -7.45 37.58
N SER A 135 -12.47 -8.39 36.63
CA SER A 135 -11.24 -8.98 36.12
C SER A 135 -10.58 -7.93 35.24
N SER A 136 -9.49 -7.34 35.73
CA SER A 136 -8.51 -6.63 34.91
C SER A 136 -8.14 -7.52 33.72
N ARG A 137 -8.66 -7.22 32.52
CA ARG A 137 -8.20 -7.88 31.30
C ARG A 137 -6.74 -7.49 31.11
N ALA A 138 -5.87 -8.49 31.08
CA ALA A 138 -4.49 -8.33 30.67
C ALA A 138 -4.45 -7.62 29.30
N PRO A 139 -3.39 -6.82 29.02
CA PRO A 139 -3.18 -6.25 27.69
C PRO A 139 -3.25 -7.38 26.66
N ALA A 140 -3.71 -7.09 25.44
CA ALA A 140 -3.78 -8.08 24.36
C ALA A 140 -2.40 -8.74 24.21
N ARG A 141 -2.28 -9.94 24.78
CA ARG A 141 -1.10 -10.76 24.68
C ARG A 141 -1.00 -11.21 23.23
N TRP A 142 0.23 -11.39 22.74
CA TRP A 142 0.48 -12.19 21.53
C TRP A 142 -0.45 -13.40 21.59
N PRO A 143 -1.19 -13.76 20.52
CA PRO A 143 -2.07 -14.92 20.59
C PRO A 143 -1.24 -16.12 21.07
N ASP A 144 -1.52 -16.57 22.30
CA ASP A 144 -0.72 -17.58 23.00
C ASP A 144 -0.72 -18.91 22.24
N LYS A 145 -1.70 -19.08 21.34
CA LYS A 145 -1.74 -20.08 20.28
C LYS A 145 -2.53 -19.52 19.11
N VAL A 146 -1.87 -19.24 17.99
CA VAL A 146 -2.53 -19.43 16.69
C VAL A 146 -2.08 -20.80 16.25
N ASP A 147 -2.95 -21.81 16.40
CA ASP A 147 -2.74 -23.19 16.00
C ASP A 147 -2.64 -23.33 14.46
N ASP A 148 -1.69 -22.64 13.84
CA ASP A 148 -1.21 -22.91 12.49
C ASP A 148 0.31 -22.84 12.54
N ALA A 149 0.95 -23.97 12.24
CA ALA A 149 2.38 -24.10 12.10
C ALA A 149 2.95 -22.97 11.20
N PRO A 150 4.21 -22.53 11.41
CA PRO A 150 4.87 -21.61 10.49
C PRO A 150 4.68 -22.13 9.08
N VAL A 151 4.22 -21.28 8.16
CA VAL A 151 4.13 -21.66 6.77
C VAL A 151 5.55 -21.84 6.26
N ASP A 152 6.02 -23.08 6.25
CA ASP A 152 7.31 -23.49 5.71
C ASP A 152 7.19 -23.50 4.19
N PHE A 153 7.49 -22.36 3.57
CA PHE A 153 7.78 -22.37 2.15
C PHE A 153 9.18 -22.94 2.01
N ALA A 154 9.27 -24.07 1.29
CA ALA A 154 10.55 -24.56 0.82
C ALA A 154 11.31 -23.39 0.17
N PRO A 155 12.54 -23.08 0.62
CA PRO A 155 13.28 -21.95 0.10
C PRO A 155 13.59 -22.20 -1.37
N TRP A 156 13.34 -21.18 -2.20
CA TRP A 156 13.67 -21.23 -3.63
C TRP A 156 15.19 -21.32 -3.79
N SER A 157 15.68 -22.39 -4.42
CA SER A 157 17.10 -22.51 -4.69
C SER A 157 17.50 -21.57 -5.84
N PRO A 158 18.80 -21.18 -5.92
CA PRO A 158 19.28 -20.44 -7.09
C PRO A 158 19.03 -21.15 -8.43
N ALA A 159 18.95 -22.47 -8.43
CA ALA A 159 18.63 -23.25 -9.62
C ALA A 159 17.15 -23.11 -10.01
N ASP A 160 16.23 -23.17 -9.04
CA ASP A 160 14.79 -22.97 -9.29
C ASP A 160 14.51 -21.57 -9.84
N VAL A 161 15.16 -20.57 -9.27
CA VAL A 161 15.10 -19.18 -9.75
C VAL A 161 15.63 -19.08 -11.19
N ALA A 162 16.75 -19.73 -11.51
CA ALA A 162 17.32 -19.69 -12.86
C ALA A 162 16.40 -20.34 -13.91
N VAL A 163 15.76 -21.47 -13.56
CA VAL A 163 14.78 -22.13 -14.44
C VAL A 163 13.60 -21.21 -14.70
N LEU A 164 13.03 -20.60 -13.66
CA LEU A 164 11.90 -19.69 -13.79
C LEU A 164 12.24 -18.44 -14.60
N VAL A 165 13.44 -17.87 -14.40
CA VAL A 165 13.92 -16.74 -15.21
C VAL A 165 13.96 -17.13 -16.68
N ALA A 166 14.49 -18.31 -17.02
CA ALA A 166 14.53 -18.78 -18.41
C ALA A 166 13.12 -19.00 -18.99
N GLU A 167 12.17 -19.51 -18.18
CA GLU A 167 10.77 -19.68 -18.58
C GLU A 167 10.11 -18.32 -18.88
N LEU A 168 10.22 -17.37 -17.96
CA LEU A 168 9.67 -16.02 -18.13
C LEU A 168 10.32 -15.30 -19.32
N GLU A 169 11.64 -15.43 -19.52
CA GLU A 169 12.31 -14.88 -20.70
C GLU A 169 11.87 -15.53 -22.01
N GLY A 170 11.47 -16.80 -21.99
CA GLY A 170 10.94 -17.49 -23.17
C GLY A 170 9.51 -17.07 -23.51
N ARG A 171 8.69 -16.78 -22.48
CA ARG A 171 7.31 -16.32 -22.62
C ARG A 171 7.23 -14.83 -22.95
N LEU A 172 8.11 -14.03 -22.36
CA LEU A 172 8.20 -12.60 -22.55
C LEU A 172 9.04 -12.27 -23.78
N GLY A 173 8.55 -11.38 -24.64
CA GLY A 173 9.33 -10.91 -25.79
C GLY A 173 10.61 -10.17 -25.38
N ARG A 174 11.57 -10.06 -26.30
CA ARG A 174 12.88 -9.40 -26.06
C ARG A 174 12.75 -8.00 -25.44
N GLU A 175 11.76 -7.22 -25.86
CA GLU A 175 11.53 -5.88 -25.33
C GLU A 175 11.09 -5.88 -23.86
N ALA A 176 10.18 -6.78 -23.48
CA ALA A 176 9.70 -6.95 -22.12
C ALA A 176 10.84 -7.38 -21.18
N VAL A 177 11.65 -8.35 -21.62
CA VAL A 177 12.86 -8.78 -20.90
C VAL A 177 13.83 -7.61 -20.73
N GLN A 178 14.05 -6.80 -21.78
CA GLN A 178 14.95 -5.65 -21.71
C GLN A 178 14.44 -4.56 -20.76
N ARG A 179 13.12 -4.32 -20.71
CA ARG A 179 12.47 -3.44 -19.73
C ARG A 179 12.69 -3.95 -18.31
N ALA A 180 12.36 -5.21 -18.04
CA ALA A 180 12.53 -5.84 -16.73
C ALA A 180 13.98 -5.75 -16.21
N ARG A 181 14.98 -5.98 -17.09
CA ARG A 181 16.40 -5.85 -16.74
C ARG A 181 16.81 -4.42 -16.37
N ARG A 182 16.33 -3.42 -17.12
CA ARG A 182 16.70 -2.00 -16.92
C ARG A 182 15.94 -1.34 -15.77
N ASP A 183 14.77 -1.88 -15.44
CA ASP A 183 13.92 -1.39 -14.37
C ASP A 183 14.65 -1.37 -13.01
N GLN A 184 14.19 -0.50 -12.11
CA GLN A 184 14.82 -0.33 -10.81
C GLN A 184 14.71 -1.57 -9.90
N HIS A 185 13.65 -2.37 -10.04
CA HIS A 185 13.42 -3.54 -9.18
C HIS A 185 14.51 -4.59 -9.34
N SER A 186 15.19 -4.66 -10.49
CA SER A 186 16.31 -5.58 -10.76
C SER A 186 17.59 -5.31 -9.97
N ARG A 187 17.67 -4.17 -9.28
CA ARG A 187 18.89 -3.77 -8.53
C ARG A 187 18.60 -3.06 -7.22
N ARG A 188 17.33 -2.84 -6.88
CA ARG A 188 16.95 -2.07 -5.69
C ARG A 188 17.33 -2.83 -4.43
N ARG A 189 18.14 -2.21 -3.58
CA ARG A 189 18.46 -2.76 -2.25
C ARG A 189 17.23 -2.73 -1.34
N PRO A 190 17.00 -3.77 -0.52
CA PRO A 190 15.95 -3.76 0.49
C PRO A 190 16.14 -2.59 1.45
N ILE A 191 15.05 -1.88 1.74
CA ILE A 191 15.02 -0.95 2.87
C ILE A 191 14.82 -1.76 4.16
N PRO A 192 14.93 -1.17 5.37
CA PRO A 192 14.74 -1.92 6.61
C PRO A 192 13.43 -2.72 6.72
N CYS A 193 12.42 -2.37 5.93
CA CYS A 193 11.12 -3.02 5.95
C CYS A 193 10.91 -4.11 4.90
N GLY A 194 11.81 -4.29 3.93
CA GLY A 194 11.65 -5.21 2.82
C GLY A 194 12.12 -4.62 1.49
N VAL A 195 11.90 -5.36 0.40
CA VAL A 195 12.11 -4.90 -0.98
C VAL A 195 10.89 -4.09 -1.41
N PRO A 196 11.05 -2.80 -1.74
CA PRO A 196 9.93 -2.00 -2.26
C PRO A 196 9.54 -2.47 -3.66
N LEU A 197 8.26 -2.75 -3.84
CA LEU A 197 7.62 -3.04 -5.11
C LEU A 197 6.76 -1.82 -5.49
N ILE A 198 7.31 -0.99 -6.38
CA ILE A 198 6.79 0.31 -6.79
C ILE A 198 5.83 0.11 -7.96
N THR A 199 4.55 0.36 -7.71
CA THR A 199 3.47 0.21 -8.68
C THR A 199 3.21 1.46 -9.50
N GLY A 200 3.76 2.60 -9.10
CA GLY A 200 3.65 3.88 -9.79
C GLY A 200 4.41 4.99 -9.06
N HIS A 201 4.32 6.20 -9.61
CA HIS A 201 4.98 7.39 -9.07
C HIS A 201 3.99 8.55 -8.92
N SER A 202 4.31 9.49 -8.03
CA SER A 202 3.45 10.64 -7.65
C SER A 202 2.20 10.24 -6.86
N CYS A 203 1.51 11.23 -6.29
CA CYS A 203 0.24 11.05 -5.58
C CYS A 203 -0.42 12.41 -5.38
N ASP A 204 -1.70 12.54 -5.73
CA ASP A 204 -2.50 13.77 -5.67
C ASP A 204 -3.29 13.94 -4.37
N TYR A 205 -3.15 13.02 -3.39
CA TYR A 205 -3.77 13.12 -2.06
C TYR A 205 -3.31 14.33 -1.23
N ALA A 206 -2.31 15.06 -1.72
CA ALA A 206 -1.95 16.39 -1.23
C ALA A 206 -1.67 16.48 0.28
N CYS A 207 -1.24 15.37 0.91
CA CYS A 207 -0.97 15.31 2.33
C CYS A 207 0.14 16.32 2.70
N ARG A 208 -0.12 17.22 3.64
CA ARG A 208 0.77 18.34 3.98
C ARG A 208 2.09 17.89 4.58
N TYR A 209 2.08 16.76 5.27
CA TYR A 209 3.25 16.07 5.82
C TYR A 209 3.94 15.10 4.83
N CYS A 210 3.48 15.01 3.57
CA CYS A 210 4.00 14.03 2.63
C CYS A 210 5.48 14.28 2.32
N TYR A 211 6.30 13.26 2.53
CA TYR A 211 7.74 13.30 2.32
C TYR A 211 8.12 13.05 0.85
N ILE A 212 7.28 12.33 0.10
CA ILE A 212 7.46 12.08 -1.34
C ILE A 212 7.43 13.36 -2.17
N GLN A 213 6.73 14.37 -1.66
CA GLN A 213 6.47 15.62 -2.35
C GLN A 213 7.65 16.60 -2.29
N ASP A 214 8.78 16.14 -1.74
CA ASP A 214 10.07 16.79 -1.91
C ASP A 214 10.75 16.35 -3.23
N TRP A 215 10.36 15.20 -3.80
CA TRP A 215 10.91 14.61 -5.03
C TRP A 215 9.91 14.53 -6.20
N TYR A 216 8.61 14.42 -5.92
CA TYR A 216 7.55 14.33 -6.93
C TYR A 216 6.52 15.47 -6.76
N PRO A 217 5.77 15.84 -7.79
CA PRO A 217 4.68 16.82 -7.67
C PRO A 217 3.35 16.19 -7.20
N PHE A 218 2.40 17.03 -6.77
CA PHE A 218 1.03 16.64 -6.41
C PHE A 218 0.17 16.44 -7.66
N VAL A 219 0.43 15.35 -8.39
CA VAL A 219 -0.33 14.96 -9.57
C VAL A 219 -0.84 13.53 -9.42
N PRO A 220 -1.92 13.14 -10.13
CA PRO A 220 -2.42 11.77 -10.10
C PRO A 220 -1.28 10.79 -10.42
N PRO A 221 -1.21 9.64 -9.73
CA PRO A 221 -0.15 8.70 -9.96
C PRO A 221 -0.18 8.11 -11.36
N THR A 222 1.00 7.93 -11.93
CA THR A 222 1.20 7.20 -13.19
C THR A 222 1.61 5.76 -12.86
N PRO A 223 0.90 4.75 -13.40
CA PRO A 223 1.27 3.35 -13.21
C PRO A 223 2.65 3.02 -13.77
N SER A 224 3.32 2.05 -13.16
CA SER A 224 4.48 1.42 -13.76
C SER A 224 4.11 0.78 -15.10
N PRO A 225 4.96 0.89 -16.14
CA PRO A 225 4.70 0.29 -17.43
C PRO A 225 4.86 -1.24 -17.43
N LEU A 226 5.54 -1.80 -16.42
CA LEU A 226 5.76 -3.24 -16.31
C LEU A 226 4.44 -3.96 -15.99
N THR A 227 4.25 -5.12 -16.61
CA THR A 227 3.22 -6.09 -16.21
C THR A 227 3.62 -6.86 -14.95
N GLY A 228 2.72 -7.65 -14.39
CA GLY A 228 3.00 -8.55 -13.27
C GLY A 228 4.18 -9.49 -13.56
N GLU A 229 4.21 -10.09 -14.75
CA GLU A 229 5.30 -10.96 -15.18
C GLU A 229 6.61 -10.19 -15.40
N GLU A 230 6.54 -8.99 -15.99
CA GLU A 230 7.73 -8.17 -16.18
C GLU A 230 8.34 -7.70 -14.85
N VAL A 231 7.51 -7.34 -13.86
CA VAL A 231 8.02 -6.93 -12.54
C VAL A 231 8.52 -8.12 -11.74
N LEU A 232 7.89 -9.29 -11.86
CA LEU A 232 8.39 -10.53 -11.28
C LEU A 232 9.76 -10.88 -11.87
N LEU A 233 9.90 -10.84 -13.20
CA LEU A 233 11.19 -11.06 -13.87
C LEU A 233 12.23 -10.04 -13.41
N SER A 234 11.84 -8.77 -13.28
CA SER A 234 12.71 -7.73 -12.74
C SER A 234 13.18 -8.06 -11.33
N LEU A 235 12.28 -8.46 -10.43
CA LEU A 235 12.63 -8.88 -9.08
C LEU A 235 13.55 -10.11 -9.07
N LEU A 236 13.31 -11.11 -9.92
CA LEU A 236 14.14 -12.32 -9.99
C LEU A 236 15.58 -12.03 -10.45
N TYR A 237 15.82 -10.95 -11.20
CA TYR A 237 17.17 -10.47 -11.49
C TYR A 237 17.85 -9.79 -10.30
N ASN A 238 17.10 -9.40 -9.27
CA ASN A 238 17.64 -8.64 -8.15
C ASN A 238 18.45 -9.55 -7.21
N PRO A 239 19.79 -9.36 -7.10
CA PRO A 239 20.62 -10.19 -6.24
C PRO A 239 20.33 -9.98 -4.75
N HIS A 240 19.53 -8.98 -4.39
CA HIS A 240 19.18 -8.65 -3.02
C HIS A 240 17.80 -9.15 -2.60
N TRP A 241 17.00 -9.70 -3.52
CA TRP A 241 15.72 -10.31 -3.20
C TRP A 241 15.85 -11.82 -3.27
N VAL A 242 15.48 -12.48 -2.17
CA VAL A 242 15.33 -13.93 -2.12
C VAL A 242 13.86 -14.25 -1.88
N PRO A 243 13.19 -14.90 -2.85
CA PRO A 243 11.84 -15.44 -2.71
C PRO A 243 11.66 -16.20 -1.40
N SER A 244 10.43 -16.21 -0.89
CA SER A 244 9.98 -16.77 0.40
C SER A 244 10.65 -16.21 1.66
N ARG A 245 11.82 -15.60 1.56
CA ARG A 245 12.58 -15.05 2.70
C ARG A 245 12.35 -13.57 2.91
N ASP A 246 12.53 -12.77 1.85
CA ASP A 246 12.53 -11.32 1.98
C ASP A 246 11.11 -10.76 1.84
N PHE A 247 10.77 -9.78 2.68
CA PHE A 247 9.46 -9.12 2.65
C PHE A 247 9.33 -8.23 1.42
N ILE A 248 8.13 -8.19 0.85
CA ILE A 248 7.76 -7.25 -0.21
C ILE A 248 6.90 -6.16 0.41
N ILE A 249 7.19 -4.90 0.08
CA ILE A 249 6.41 -3.77 0.56
C ILE A 249 5.91 -2.90 -0.58
N LEU A 250 4.67 -2.43 -0.46
CA LEU A 250 4.06 -1.47 -1.37
C LEU A 250 3.64 -0.22 -0.58
N GLY A 251 3.68 0.94 -1.23
CA GLY A 251 3.37 2.22 -0.56
C GLY A 251 4.59 3.07 -0.17
N ASP A 252 5.76 2.80 -0.74
CA ASP A 252 6.99 3.57 -0.49
C ASP A 252 7.03 4.92 -1.22
N VAL A 253 6.45 5.00 -2.43
CA VAL A 253 6.55 6.19 -3.32
C VAL A 253 5.19 6.81 -3.64
N CYS A 254 4.11 6.04 -3.61
CA CYS A 254 2.75 6.47 -3.88
C CYS A 254 1.77 5.57 -3.11
N ASP A 255 0.49 5.93 -3.06
CA ASP A 255 -0.52 5.03 -2.50
C ASP A 255 -0.84 3.90 -3.50
N PRO A 256 -0.55 2.64 -3.18
CA PRO A 256 -0.65 1.55 -4.15
C PRO A 256 -2.11 1.23 -4.51
N PHE A 257 -3.08 1.61 -3.68
CA PHE A 257 -4.50 1.41 -3.95
C PHE A 257 -5.20 2.69 -4.41
N HIS A 258 -4.43 3.72 -4.79
CA HIS A 258 -5.02 4.84 -5.50
C HIS A 258 -5.80 4.31 -6.73
N PRO A 259 -6.96 4.88 -7.10
CA PRO A 259 -7.78 4.36 -8.21
C PRO A 259 -7.01 4.09 -9.52
N ASN A 260 -6.06 4.97 -9.87
CA ASN A 260 -5.19 4.77 -11.05
C ASN A 260 -4.21 3.59 -10.94
N LEU A 261 -3.92 3.08 -9.74
CA LEU A 261 -2.92 2.05 -9.47
C LEU A 261 -3.50 0.72 -8.98
N GLU A 262 -4.76 0.67 -8.51
CA GLU A 262 -5.37 -0.54 -7.93
C GLU A 262 -5.16 -1.79 -8.80
N THR A 263 -5.50 -1.71 -10.09
CA THR A 263 -5.32 -2.84 -11.03
C THR A 263 -3.87 -3.31 -11.09
N ARG A 264 -2.92 -2.37 -11.23
CA ARG A 264 -1.48 -2.69 -11.29
C ARG A 264 -0.97 -3.28 -9.98
N THR A 265 -1.45 -2.77 -8.86
CA THR A 265 -1.10 -3.28 -7.53
C THR A 265 -1.59 -4.70 -7.34
N LEU A 266 -2.84 -5.00 -7.70
CA LEU A 266 -3.40 -6.35 -7.60
C LEU A 266 -2.63 -7.33 -8.48
N GLU A 267 -2.35 -6.95 -9.74
CA GLU A 267 -1.54 -7.74 -10.67
C GLU A 267 -0.12 -8.03 -10.12
N TYR A 268 0.51 -7.04 -9.49
CA TYR A 268 1.83 -7.20 -8.90
C TYR A 268 1.82 -8.12 -7.68
N ILE A 269 0.82 -7.98 -6.81
CA ILE A 269 0.66 -8.87 -5.65
C ILE A 269 0.41 -10.30 -6.13
N GLU A 270 -0.43 -10.49 -7.15
CA GLU A 270 -0.69 -11.81 -7.75
C GLU A 270 0.58 -12.46 -8.29
N ALA A 271 1.41 -11.70 -9.01
CA ALA A 271 2.64 -12.21 -9.59
C ALA A 271 3.65 -12.68 -8.53
N VAL A 272 3.72 -12.01 -7.37
CA VAL A 272 4.69 -12.35 -6.32
C VAL A 272 4.14 -13.27 -5.23
N ALA A 273 2.82 -13.40 -5.08
CA ALA A 273 2.19 -14.22 -4.05
C ALA A 273 2.61 -15.72 -4.10
N PRO A 274 2.73 -16.38 -5.27
CA PRO A 274 3.18 -17.77 -5.37
C PRO A 274 4.57 -18.04 -4.77
N PHE A 275 5.39 -16.99 -4.63
CA PHE A 275 6.77 -17.08 -4.16
C PHE A 275 6.89 -17.06 -2.63
N GLY A 276 5.77 -16.89 -1.91
CA GLY A 276 5.71 -16.99 -0.46
C GLY A 276 6.40 -15.87 0.30
N SER A 277 6.84 -14.81 -0.36
CA SER A 277 7.36 -13.60 0.27
C SER A 277 6.21 -12.84 0.94
N PRO A 278 6.26 -12.57 2.26
CA PRO A 278 5.22 -11.78 2.93
C PRO A 278 5.07 -10.39 2.31
N VAL A 279 3.86 -10.05 1.91
CA VAL A 279 3.52 -8.80 1.25
C VAL A 279 2.86 -7.87 2.26
N GLN A 280 3.33 -6.62 2.34
CA GLN A 280 2.67 -5.57 3.10
C GLN A 280 2.43 -4.35 2.23
N PHE A 281 1.25 -3.75 2.31
CA PHE A 281 0.98 -2.47 1.66
C PHE A 281 0.53 -1.41 2.67
N SER A 282 0.87 -0.15 2.43
CA SER A 282 0.32 0.98 3.18
C SER A 282 -0.57 1.86 2.31
N THR A 283 -1.76 2.19 2.80
CA THR A 283 -2.76 2.93 2.02
C THR A 283 -3.63 3.88 2.87
N LYS A 284 -4.16 4.91 2.22
CA LYS A 284 -5.29 5.76 2.62
C LYS A 284 -6.51 5.52 1.72
N SER A 285 -6.34 4.73 0.66
CA SER A 285 -7.34 4.48 -0.37
C SER A 285 -8.48 3.62 0.15
N GLU A 286 -9.64 3.76 -0.50
CA GLU A 286 -10.68 2.74 -0.38
C GLU A 286 -10.19 1.45 -1.02
N ILE A 287 -10.43 0.31 -0.37
CA ILE A 287 -10.33 -0.99 -1.02
C ILE A 287 -11.74 -1.54 -1.14
N SER A 288 -12.18 -1.76 -2.38
CA SER A 288 -13.51 -2.31 -2.66
C SER A 288 -13.68 -3.71 -2.06
N GLU A 289 -14.92 -4.15 -1.85
CA GLU A 289 -15.20 -5.52 -1.39
C GLU A 289 -14.60 -6.57 -2.36
N LYS A 290 -14.69 -6.30 -3.67
CA LYS A 290 -14.10 -7.16 -4.70
C LYS A 290 -12.58 -7.27 -4.59
N ALA A 291 -11.90 -6.14 -4.40
CA ALA A 291 -10.45 -6.10 -4.24
C ALA A 291 -10.01 -6.77 -2.93
N ALA A 292 -10.72 -6.52 -1.82
CA ALA A 292 -10.46 -7.17 -0.54
C ALA A 292 -10.63 -8.70 -0.65
N ALA A 293 -11.72 -9.16 -1.28
CA ALA A 293 -11.97 -10.59 -1.49
C ALA A 293 -10.90 -11.23 -2.38
N LEU A 294 -10.40 -10.52 -3.39
CA LEU A 294 -9.31 -11.00 -4.24
C LEU A 294 -8.00 -11.15 -3.43
N LEU A 295 -7.63 -10.15 -2.64
CA LEU A 295 -6.46 -10.23 -1.75
C LEU A 295 -6.57 -11.40 -0.77
N GLY A 296 -7.75 -11.59 -0.15
CA GLY A 296 -8.00 -12.72 0.75
C GLY A 296 -7.90 -14.07 0.03
N ARG A 297 -8.38 -14.17 -1.22
CA ARG A 297 -8.20 -15.38 -2.04
C ARG A 297 -6.73 -15.66 -2.33
N MET A 298 -5.94 -14.64 -2.72
CA MET A 298 -4.51 -14.80 -2.96
C MET A 298 -3.76 -15.32 -1.73
N THR A 299 -4.10 -14.80 -0.54
CA THR A 299 -3.52 -15.29 0.72
C THR A 299 -3.79 -16.77 0.93
N ARG A 300 -5.02 -17.23 0.73
CA ARG A 300 -5.38 -18.65 0.89
C ARG A 300 -4.79 -19.54 -0.20
N GLN A 301 -4.87 -19.11 -1.46
CA GLN A 301 -4.45 -19.89 -2.62
C GLN A 301 -2.94 -20.12 -2.63
N HIS A 302 -2.15 -19.10 -2.31
CA HIS A 302 -0.70 -19.17 -2.35
C HIS A 302 -0.06 -19.40 -0.99
N ASN A 303 -0.85 -19.51 0.08
CA ASN A 303 -0.38 -19.52 1.46
C ASN A 303 0.54 -18.33 1.79
N CYS A 304 0.35 -17.21 1.09
CA CYS A 304 1.18 -16.02 1.19
C CYS A 304 0.56 -15.01 2.16
N SER A 305 1.31 -14.62 3.19
CA SER A 305 0.86 -13.59 4.14
C SER A 305 0.78 -12.23 3.46
N ILE A 306 -0.43 -11.69 3.34
CA ILE A 306 -0.69 -10.30 2.96
C ILE A 306 -1.13 -9.53 4.21
N SER A 307 -0.50 -8.38 4.46
CA SER A 307 -0.88 -7.47 5.56
C SER A 307 -1.06 -6.04 5.07
N ALA A 308 -1.87 -5.27 5.78
CA ALA A 308 -2.19 -3.90 5.39
C ALA A 308 -1.90 -2.90 6.52
N LEU A 309 -1.42 -1.72 6.12
CA LEU A 309 -1.25 -0.56 6.98
C LEU A 309 -2.23 0.53 6.50
N VAL A 310 -3.29 0.78 7.28
CA VAL A 310 -4.28 1.81 6.91
C VAL A 310 -3.99 3.10 7.70
N THR A 311 -3.70 4.19 7.00
CA THR A 311 -3.26 5.43 7.64
C THR A 311 -4.44 6.28 8.12
N ILE A 312 -4.52 6.52 9.43
CA ILE A 312 -5.39 7.54 10.03
C ILE A 312 -4.53 8.26 11.08
N THR A 313 -4.26 9.55 10.86
CA THR A 313 -3.40 10.38 11.72
C THR A 313 -4.19 11.21 12.73
N THR A 314 -5.43 11.53 12.39
CA THR A 314 -6.39 12.32 13.15
C THR A 314 -7.79 12.08 12.54
N MET A 315 -8.84 12.34 13.31
CA MET A 315 -10.23 12.44 12.87
C MET A 315 -10.72 13.90 12.83
N ARG A 316 -10.07 14.82 13.56
CA ARG A 316 -10.47 16.23 13.65
C ARG A 316 -9.91 17.10 12.55
N HIS A 317 -8.65 16.91 12.16
CA HIS A 317 -7.96 17.84 11.24
C HIS A 317 -7.71 17.29 9.82
N VAL A 318 -8.49 16.29 9.42
CA VAL A 318 -8.29 15.53 8.17
C VAL A 318 -8.21 16.43 6.94
N ARG A 319 -9.20 17.31 6.71
CA ARG A 319 -9.23 18.16 5.51
C ARG A 319 -8.08 19.18 5.44
N ALA A 320 -7.60 19.64 6.60
CA ALA A 320 -6.48 20.59 6.64
C ALA A 320 -5.15 19.89 6.27
N LEU A 321 -5.00 18.63 6.67
CA LEU A 321 -3.77 17.85 6.52
C LEU A 321 -3.75 17.00 5.26
N GLU A 322 -4.89 16.48 4.83
CA GLU A 322 -5.04 15.46 3.79
C GLU A 322 -6.26 15.81 2.91
N PRO A 323 -6.23 16.94 2.19
CA PRO A 323 -7.42 17.57 1.61
C PRO A 323 -8.11 16.75 0.51
N THR A 324 -7.36 15.91 -0.20
CA THR A 324 -7.85 15.11 -1.34
C THR A 324 -7.75 13.61 -1.09
N ALA A 325 -7.25 13.19 0.08
CA ALA A 325 -7.26 11.79 0.48
C ALA A 325 -8.68 11.35 0.87
N PRO A 326 -9.00 10.04 0.78
CA PRO A 326 -10.31 9.53 1.21
C PRO A 326 -10.61 9.82 2.67
N SER A 327 -11.90 9.89 3.00
CA SER A 327 -12.38 10.18 4.36
C SER A 327 -11.91 9.14 5.38
N VAL A 328 -11.95 9.48 6.67
CA VAL A 328 -11.61 8.50 7.72
C VAL A 328 -12.63 7.36 7.74
N GLU A 329 -13.90 7.66 7.49
CA GLU A 329 -14.97 6.67 7.40
C GLU A 329 -14.69 5.64 6.30
N THR A 330 -14.24 6.11 5.13
CA THR A 330 -13.81 5.26 4.01
C THR A 330 -12.64 4.36 4.42
N ARG A 331 -11.63 4.92 5.12
CA ARG A 331 -10.48 4.14 5.60
C ARG A 331 -10.87 3.11 6.65
N LEU A 332 -11.77 3.45 7.56
CA LEU A 332 -12.33 2.49 8.52
C LEU A 332 -13.12 1.38 7.82
N GLN A 333 -13.84 1.68 6.73
CA GLN A 333 -14.45 0.64 5.89
C GLN A 333 -13.39 -0.26 5.24
N THR A 334 -12.29 0.30 4.71
CA THR A 334 -11.15 -0.49 4.21
C THR A 334 -10.64 -1.45 5.28
N ILE A 335 -10.47 -1.00 6.53
CA ILE A 335 -10.07 -1.89 7.64
C ILE A 335 -11.08 -3.04 7.80
N ARG A 336 -12.39 -2.76 7.86
CA ARG A 336 -13.44 -3.79 8.03
C ARG A 336 -13.45 -4.82 6.89
N ARG A 337 -13.32 -4.36 5.64
CA ARG A 337 -13.37 -5.25 4.46
C ARG A 337 -12.15 -6.17 4.42
N LEU A 338 -10.97 -5.63 4.68
CA LEU A 338 -9.74 -6.43 4.73
C LEU A 338 -9.77 -7.45 5.88
N THR A 339 -10.16 -7.01 7.09
CA THR A 339 -10.23 -7.90 8.26
C THR A 339 -11.27 -9.00 8.07
N GLY A 340 -12.41 -8.69 7.45
CA GLY A 340 -13.42 -9.68 7.07
C GLY A 340 -12.93 -10.76 6.11
N GLN A 341 -11.85 -10.50 5.36
CA GLN A 341 -11.20 -11.45 4.46
C GLN A 341 -10.02 -12.20 5.10
N GLY A 342 -9.79 -12.00 6.40
CA GLY A 342 -8.69 -12.61 7.16
C GLY A 342 -7.34 -11.89 6.99
N ILE A 343 -7.31 -10.71 6.36
CA ILE A 343 -6.09 -9.92 6.19
C ILE A 343 -5.79 -9.19 7.49
N SER A 344 -4.58 -9.34 8.00
CA SER A 344 -4.13 -8.61 9.18
C SER A 344 -3.93 -7.13 8.85
N VAL A 345 -4.66 -6.26 9.55
CA VAL A 345 -4.60 -4.81 9.35
C VAL A 345 -4.06 -4.13 10.60
N PHE A 346 -3.06 -3.26 10.42
CA PHE A 346 -2.59 -2.35 11.45
C PHE A 346 -3.01 -0.92 11.11
N LEU A 347 -3.45 -0.19 12.13
CA LEU A 347 -3.59 1.25 12.05
C LEU A 347 -2.19 1.87 11.88
N PHE A 348 -2.02 2.72 10.88
CA PHE A 348 -0.77 3.41 10.63
C PHE A 348 -0.87 4.86 11.10
N MET A 349 -0.65 5.10 12.39
CA MET A 349 -0.53 6.46 12.95
C MET A 349 0.87 7.00 12.68
N ARG A 350 1.16 7.25 11.40
CA ARG A 350 2.42 7.79 10.93
C ARG A 350 2.19 8.81 9.82
N PRO A 351 2.58 10.07 10.04
CA PRO A 351 3.24 10.59 11.24
C PRO A 351 2.27 10.84 12.40
N LEU A 352 2.79 10.86 13.64
CA LEU A 352 2.17 11.62 14.72
C LEU A 352 2.40 13.12 14.48
N LEU A 353 1.36 13.92 14.64
CA LEU A 353 1.35 15.34 14.29
C LEU A 353 1.08 16.18 15.54
N PRO A 354 2.10 16.87 16.10
CA PRO A 354 1.91 17.73 17.27
C PRO A 354 0.79 18.74 17.07
N GLY A 355 -0.12 18.85 18.03
CA GLY A 355 -1.32 19.69 17.99
C GLY A 355 -2.51 19.09 17.23
N ALA A 356 -2.28 18.10 16.36
CA ALA A 356 -3.32 17.56 15.47
C ALA A 356 -3.65 16.08 15.71
N SER A 357 -2.76 15.30 16.33
CA SER A 357 -3.00 13.88 16.64
C SER A 357 -3.56 13.64 18.04
N GLU A 358 -4.04 14.69 18.72
CA GLU A 358 -4.41 14.64 20.14
C GLU A 358 -5.77 13.95 20.37
N ASP A 359 -6.49 13.72 19.27
CA ASP A 359 -7.66 12.86 19.20
C ASP A 359 -7.32 11.37 18.99
N PHE A 360 -6.07 10.97 19.23
CA PHE A 360 -5.65 9.58 19.14
C PHE A 360 -6.52 8.59 19.94
N PRO A 361 -7.12 8.89 21.11
CA PRO A 361 -7.99 7.93 21.78
C PRO A 361 -9.21 7.55 20.92
N ASP A 362 -9.78 8.53 20.22
CA ASP A 362 -10.93 8.35 19.32
C ASP A 362 -10.50 7.55 18.07
N VAL A 363 -9.35 7.89 17.49
CA VAL A 363 -8.77 7.18 16.33
C VAL A 363 -8.50 5.71 16.65
N LEU A 364 -7.86 5.43 17.80
CA LEU A 364 -7.53 4.08 18.25
C LEU A 364 -8.81 3.26 18.50
N ALA A 365 -9.80 3.84 19.18
CA ALA A 365 -11.07 3.19 19.44
C ALA A 365 -11.81 2.85 18.14
N ALA A 366 -11.87 3.79 17.19
CA ALA A 366 -12.50 3.59 15.89
C ALA A 366 -11.80 2.51 15.06
N ALA A 367 -10.46 2.54 15.00
CA ALA A 367 -9.68 1.55 14.27
C ALA A 367 -9.81 0.14 14.88
N LYS A 368 -9.79 0.03 16.21
CA LYS A 368 -10.04 -1.24 16.91
C LYS A 368 -11.45 -1.76 16.60
N ALA A 369 -12.47 -0.91 16.68
CA ALA A 369 -13.84 -1.27 16.35
C ALA A 369 -14.02 -1.70 14.88
N ALA A 370 -13.16 -1.22 13.98
CA ALA A 370 -13.10 -1.66 12.59
C ALA A 370 -12.33 -2.98 12.38
N GLY A 371 -11.66 -3.50 13.41
CA GLY A 371 -10.94 -4.78 13.38
C GLY A 371 -9.42 -4.67 13.25
N ALA A 372 -8.82 -3.49 13.42
CA ALA A 372 -7.37 -3.37 13.42
C ALA A 372 -6.75 -4.25 14.52
N ALA A 373 -5.71 -5.00 14.17
CA ALA A 373 -4.98 -5.88 15.10
C ALA A 373 -3.97 -5.13 15.98
N GLY A 374 -3.52 -3.97 15.51
CA GLY A 374 -2.57 -3.15 16.21
C GLY A 374 -2.37 -1.78 15.61
N VAL A 375 -1.42 -1.03 16.17
CA VAL A 375 -1.05 0.31 15.72
C VAL A 375 0.46 0.42 15.54
N ILE A 376 0.84 1.14 14.49
CA ILE A 376 2.21 1.59 14.26
C ILE A 376 2.27 3.09 14.49
N VAL A 377 3.16 3.48 15.40
CA VAL A 377 3.35 4.89 15.77
C VAL A 377 4.68 5.37 15.21
N GLY A 378 4.63 6.38 14.32
CA GLY A 378 5.83 6.88 13.64
C GLY A 378 6.07 8.37 13.81
N SER A 379 7.35 8.78 13.76
CA SER A 379 7.75 10.18 13.80
C SER A 379 7.27 10.96 12.57
N LEU A 380 7.05 12.25 12.77
CA LEU A 380 6.97 13.23 11.70
C LEU A 380 8.37 13.47 11.14
N ARG A 381 8.48 13.56 9.82
CA ARG A 381 9.70 13.97 9.14
C ARG A 381 9.50 15.34 8.53
N VAL A 382 10.42 16.24 8.78
CA VAL A 382 10.31 17.62 8.35
C VAL A 382 11.53 18.00 7.51
N SER A 383 11.26 18.43 6.28
CA SER A 383 12.15 19.23 5.44
C SER A 383 11.66 20.68 5.43
N LYS A 384 12.42 21.58 4.82
CA LYS A 384 12.01 22.98 4.63
C LYS A 384 10.65 23.12 3.96
N LYS A 385 10.39 22.30 2.94
CA LYS A 385 9.12 22.29 2.19
C LYS A 385 7.98 21.76 3.05
N ILE A 386 8.19 20.64 3.75
CA ILE A 386 7.19 20.07 4.67
C ILE A 386 6.84 21.06 5.78
N TYR A 387 7.84 21.66 6.43
CA TYR A 387 7.64 22.64 7.49
C TYR A 387 6.74 23.80 7.03
N ARG A 388 7.03 24.38 5.86
CA ARG A 388 6.23 25.47 5.27
C ARG A 388 4.79 25.03 5.01
N ARG A 389 4.57 23.84 4.46
CA ARG A 389 3.23 23.29 4.22
C ARG A 389 2.47 23.10 5.52
N LEU A 390 3.10 22.55 6.55
CA LEU A 390 2.49 22.31 7.86
C LEU A 390 2.15 23.63 8.56
N LYS A 391 3.05 24.61 8.56
CA LYS A 391 2.83 25.95 9.14
C LYS A 391 1.61 26.64 8.54
N GLN A 392 1.35 26.46 7.24
CA GLN A 392 0.19 27.05 6.57
C GLN A 392 -1.14 26.42 6.99
N THR A 393 -1.15 25.20 7.52
CA THR A 393 -2.39 24.52 7.94
C THR A 393 -3.02 25.13 9.19
N LYS A 394 -2.20 25.76 10.06
CA LYS A 394 -2.60 26.32 11.37
C LYS A 394 -3.20 25.30 12.36
N VAL A 395 -3.13 24.00 12.07
CA VAL A 395 -3.58 22.93 12.97
C VAL A 395 -2.43 22.21 13.66
N ILE A 396 -1.21 22.40 13.17
CA ILE A 396 0.00 21.84 13.76
C ILE A 396 0.54 22.81 14.80
N ASP A 397 0.94 22.27 15.96
CA ASP A 397 1.72 23.00 16.95
C ASP A 397 3.15 23.19 16.42
N ILE A 398 3.37 24.35 15.79
CA ILE A 398 4.67 24.71 15.22
C ILE A 398 5.71 24.98 16.31
N GLU A 399 5.30 25.45 17.49
CA GLU A 399 6.24 25.68 18.59
C GLU A 399 6.75 24.34 19.15
N ALA A 400 5.89 23.33 19.25
CA ALA A 400 6.33 21.98 19.60
C ALA A 400 7.34 21.42 18.58
N VAL A 401 7.12 21.65 17.28
CA VAL A 401 8.07 21.27 16.22
C VAL A 401 9.39 22.03 16.36
N ASP A 402 9.34 23.35 16.51
CA ASP A 402 10.53 24.21 16.63
C ASP A 402 11.32 23.89 17.91
N SER A 403 10.65 23.61 19.03
CA SER A 403 11.28 23.16 20.27
C SER A 403 12.07 21.85 20.08
N GLN A 404 11.52 20.89 19.32
CA GLN A 404 12.22 19.65 19.02
C GLN A 404 13.39 19.83 18.05
N LEU A 405 13.28 20.77 17.09
CA LEU A 405 14.40 21.15 16.24
C LEU A 405 15.53 21.76 17.07
N ARG A 406 15.22 22.68 17.99
CA ARG A 406 16.19 23.30 18.89
C ARG A 406 16.89 22.26 19.79
N GLY A 407 16.14 21.27 20.27
CA GLY A 407 16.70 20.13 21.01
C GLY A 407 17.68 19.28 20.20
N GLN A 408 17.62 19.34 18.87
CA GLN A 408 18.56 18.70 17.94
C GLN A 408 19.65 19.66 17.44
N GLY A 409 19.73 20.87 17.98
CA GLY A 409 20.70 21.90 17.58
C GLY A 409 20.39 22.59 16.25
N LEU A 410 19.12 22.58 15.82
CA LEU A 410 18.66 23.18 14.57
C LEU A 410 17.62 24.26 14.83
N GLN A 411 17.61 25.32 14.03
CA GLN A 411 16.48 26.25 13.92
C GLN A 411 15.65 25.92 12.67
N SER A 412 14.41 26.44 12.60
CA SER A 412 13.51 26.18 11.47
C SER A 412 14.07 26.74 10.15
N GLU A 413 14.86 27.81 10.23
CA GLU A 413 15.53 28.49 9.13
C GLU A 413 16.66 27.64 8.52
N ASP A 414 17.27 26.77 9.33
CA ASP A 414 18.35 25.86 8.95
C ASP A 414 17.85 24.63 8.18
N LEU A 415 16.53 24.41 8.14
CA LEU A 415 15.95 23.29 7.41
C LEU A 415 16.29 23.38 5.92
N THR A 416 16.70 22.23 5.38
CA THR A 416 17.03 22.03 3.96
C THR A 416 16.06 21.02 3.34
N GLU A 417 16.42 20.46 2.19
CA GLU A 417 15.71 19.32 1.59
C GLU A 417 15.95 18.01 2.38
N LYS A 418 16.96 17.96 3.26
CA LYS A 418 17.21 16.82 4.13
C LYS A 418 16.12 16.75 5.21
N GLN A 419 15.48 15.59 5.33
CA GLN A 419 14.45 15.33 6.33
C GLN A 419 15.05 15.12 7.71
N VAL A 420 14.49 15.80 8.70
CA VAL A 420 14.78 15.67 10.13
C VAL A 420 13.60 15.00 10.82
N ASP A 421 13.86 14.03 11.70
CA ASP A 421 12.80 13.37 12.46
C ASP A 421 12.38 14.23 13.66
N ILE A 422 11.08 14.43 13.83
CA ILE A 422 10.41 15.05 14.97
C ILE A 422 9.85 13.91 15.82
N GLN A 423 10.44 13.71 17.00
CA GLN A 423 10.17 12.62 17.92
C GLN A 423 9.42 13.15 19.14
N ASP A 424 8.10 13.31 18.99
CA ASP A 424 7.22 13.58 20.12
C ASP A 424 7.08 12.33 21.00
N GLU A 425 8.05 12.11 21.89
CA GLU A 425 8.08 10.96 22.80
C GLU A 425 6.91 10.96 23.80
N PRO A 426 6.49 12.10 24.40
CA PRO A 426 5.30 12.15 25.24
C PRO A 426 4.04 11.68 24.51
N LEU A 427 3.76 12.21 23.31
CA LEU A 427 2.61 11.80 22.52
C LEU A 427 2.72 10.33 22.10
N ARG A 428 3.89 9.89 21.66
CA ARG A 428 4.13 8.48 21.31
C ARG A 428 3.85 7.54 22.49
N ALA A 429 4.33 7.90 23.68
CA ALA A 429 4.11 7.11 24.89
C ALA A 429 2.62 7.05 25.27
N ALA A 430 1.90 8.18 25.16
CA ALA A 430 0.47 8.24 25.41
C ALA A 430 -0.34 7.37 24.42
N VAL A 431 -0.03 7.44 23.12
CA VAL A 431 -0.65 6.59 22.09
C VAL A 431 -0.38 5.12 22.37
N LYS A 432 0.86 4.76 22.71
CA LYS A 432 1.24 3.37 23.06
C LYS A 432 0.45 2.87 24.26
N ALA A 433 0.45 3.62 25.36
CA ALA A 433 -0.25 3.24 26.58
C ALA A 433 -1.75 3.04 26.32
N LYS A 434 -2.38 3.96 25.59
CA LYS A 434 -3.81 3.84 25.26
C LYS A 434 -4.11 2.66 24.34
N ALA A 435 -3.25 2.40 23.35
CA ALA A 435 -3.40 1.25 22.46
C ALA A 435 -3.33 -0.07 23.24
N GLU A 436 -2.38 -0.19 24.17
CA GLU A 436 -2.23 -1.37 25.04
C GLU A 436 -3.41 -1.53 26.00
N GLU A 437 -3.89 -0.43 26.59
CA GLU A 437 -5.09 -0.41 27.45
C GLU A 437 -6.32 -0.97 26.72
N ILE A 438 -6.51 -0.59 25.46
CA ILE A 438 -7.61 -1.11 24.65
C ILE A 438 -7.24 -2.41 23.92
N GLY A 439 -6.09 -3.04 24.17
CA GLY A 439 -5.73 -4.33 23.59
C GLY A 439 -5.46 -4.30 22.08
N LEU A 440 -4.89 -3.21 21.56
CA LEU A 440 -4.23 -3.18 20.25
C LEU A 440 -2.75 -3.53 20.42
N ALA A 441 -2.20 -4.37 19.55
CA ALA A 441 -0.75 -4.60 19.52
C ALA A 441 -0.03 -3.30 19.16
N THR A 442 1.10 -2.99 19.82
CA THR A 442 1.89 -1.82 19.50
C THR A 442 3.21 -2.24 18.87
N VAL A 443 3.52 -1.71 17.69
CA VAL A 443 4.80 -1.98 17.02
C VAL A 443 5.45 -0.69 16.54
N ARG A 444 6.78 -0.64 16.60
CA ARG A 444 7.53 0.58 16.28
C ARG A 444 7.77 0.78 14.79
N ARG A 445 7.73 -0.28 13.99
CA ARG A 445 8.10 -0.25 12.56
C ARG A 445 7.09 -1.03 11.72
N ALA A 446 6.91 -0.59 10.47
CA ALA A 446 6.07 -1.26 9.47
C ALA A 446 6.39 -2.76 9.33
N CYS A 447 7.68 -3.11 9.23
CA CYS A 447 8.08 -4.52 9.14
C CYS A 447 7.82 -5.35 10.39
N CYS A 448 7.67 -4.76 11.57
CA CYS A 448 7.25 -5.50 12.75
C CYS A 448 5.78 -5.94 12.63
N ALA A 449 4.91 -5.13 12.04
CA ALA A 449 3.55 -5.55 11.73
C ALA A 449 3.52 -6.65 10.65
N ASN A 450 4.39 -6.57 9.63
CA ASN A 450 4.46 -7.63 8.61
C ASN A 450 5.00 -8.95 9.20
N ALA A 451 6.04 -8.87 10.03
CA ALA A 451 6.58 -10.00 10.78
C ALA A 451 5.53 -10.64 11.69
N TRP A 452 4.74 -9.81 12.39
CA TRP A 452 3.64 -10.25 13.23
C TRP A 452 2.56 -10.96 12.41
N ALA A 453 2.11 -10.35 11.32
CA ALA A 453 1.06 -10.91 10.44
C ALA A 453 1.49 -12.22 9.77
N SER A 454 2.74 -12.30 9.33
CA SER A 454 3.29 -13.48 8.66
C SER A 454 3.82 -14.55 9.62
N LYS A 455 3.88 -14.24 10.94
CA LYS A 455 4.58 -15.06 11.95
C LYS A 455 6.03 -15.39 11.55
N ARG A 456 6.72 -14.45 10.87
CA ARG A 456 8.12 -14.64 10.45
C ARG A 456 9.05 -13.64 11.13
N PRO A 457 10.21 -14.07 11.65
CA PRO A 457 11.16 -13.17 12.28
C PRO A 457 11.74 -12.18 11.25
N CYS A 458 11.86 -10.92 11.66
CA CYS A 458 12.57 -9.92 10.86
C CYS A 458 14.08 -10.19 10.92
N ARG A 459 14.74 -10.29 9.76
CA ARG A 459 16.18 -10.61 9.66
C ARG A 459 17.12 -9.50 10.17
N LYS A 460 16.61 -8.32 10.55
CA LYS A 460 17.48 -7.23 11.04
C LYS A 460 17.80 -7.41 12.52
N PRO A 461 19.07 -7.69 12.90
CA PRO A 461 19.47 -7.91 14.29
C PRO A 461 19.26 -6.67 15.18
N GLN A 462 19.14 -5.48 14.59
CA GLN A 462 18.85 -4.22 15.30
C GLN A 462 17.36 -4.06 15.65
N CYS A 463 16.48 -4.82 14.99
CA CYS A 463 15.12 -5.07 15.44
C CYS A 463 15.16 -6.29 16.35
N LEU A 464 15.90 -6.15 17.46
CA LEU A 464 15.58 -6.94 18.64
C LEU A 464 14.12 -6.64 18.95
N MET A 465 13.24 -7.55 18.57
CA MET A 465 12.07 -7.82 19.39
C MET A 465 12.64 -8.29 20.73
N ARG A 466 13.03 -7.32 21.57
CA ARG A 466 13.71 -7.56 22.85
C ARG A 466 12.71 -8.04 23.92
N ASP A 467 11.44 -8.18 23.54
CA ASP A 467 10.38 -8.83 24.34
C ASP A 467 9.94 -10.18 23.73
N LEU A 468 10.79 -10.85 22.95
CA LEU A 468 10.64 -12.26 22.55
C LEU A 468 11.12 -13.23 23.64
N ALA A 469 10.89 -12.94 24.93
CA ALA A 469 11.07 -13.94 25.99
C ALA A 469 10.01 -15.05 25.95
N THR A 470 9.16 -15.08 24.91
CA THR A 470 7.99 -15.97 24.77
C THR A 470 7.88 -16.61 23.39
N TRP A 471 8.96 -16.67 22.60
CA TRP A 471 9.04 -17.58 21.46
C TRP A 471 9.81 -18.84 21.80
#